data_AF-R5EWS6-F1
#
_entry.id   AF-R5EWS6-F1
#
_cell.length_a   1.000
_cell.length_b   1.000
_cell.length_c   1.000
_cell.angle_alpha   90.00
_cell.angle_beta   90.00
_cell.angle_gamma   90.00
#
_symmetry.space_group_name_H-M   'P 1'
#
loop_
_entity.id
_entity.type
_entity.pdbx_description
1 polymer ?
#
loop_
_entity_poly.entity_id
_entity_poly.type
_entity_poly.pdbx_seq_one_letter_code
_entity_poly.pdbx_strand_id
1 'polypeptide(L)'
;MKATEFGKTFNTTLQNVDEKYKWVNDMIKARQDLVLMYMKILNVSLSRSSNQNDVCYPSYEDVTSFCNHLIDYISHGHFDLYPKIIELIENASGRSLSIANRTMPKIEATTEYLMRFTDKYAEDLNEKKMSSLQHDLANAGKCLEQRFRNEDRLIIALRLVHSLVSEG
;
A
#
# COMPACT_ATOMS: atom_id res chain seq x y z
N MET A 1 -5.66 13.43 9.54
CA MET A 1 -5.67 13.54 8.07
C MET A 1 -7.13 13.56 7.67
N LYS A 2 -7.60 14.56 6.93
CA LYS A 2 -9.00 14.58 6.46
C LYS A 2 -9.13 13.55 5.33
N ALA A 3 -10.26 12.84 5.23
CA ALA A 3 -10.53 11.91 4.13
C ALA A 3 -10.32 12.54 2.74
N THR A 4 -10.53 13.85 2.64
CA THR A 4 -10.33 14.67 1.43
C THR A 4 -8.88 14.90 1.00
N GLU A 5 -7.89 14.45 1.77
CA GLU A 5 -6.46 14.54 1.43
C GLU A 5 -5.80 13.18 1.17
N PHE A 6 -6.40 12.08 1.65
CA PHE A 6 -5.95 10.72 1.33
C PHE A 6 -6.20 10.45 -0.16
N GLY A 7 -5.27 9.81 -0.87
CA GLY A 7 -5.45 9.51 -2.31
C GLY A 7 -4.87 10.51 -3.30
N LYS A 8 -4.75 11.80 -2.94
CA LYS A 8 -4.29 12.84 -3.88
C LYS A 8 -2.81 12.74 -4.27
N THR A 9 -2.01 12.10 -3.42
CA THR A 9 -0.56 11.89 -3.63
C THR A 9 -0.21 10.49 -4.12
N PHE A 10 -1.20 9.62 -4.34
CA PHE A 10 -0.93 8.23 -4.75
C PHE A 10 -0.77 8.14 -6.25
N ASN A 11 0.32 7.50 -6.68
CA ASN A 11 0.45 7.06 -8.05
C ASN A 11 -0.52 5.90 -8.30
N THR A 12 -1.63 6.21 -8.94
CA THR A 12 -2.64 5.25 -9.42
C THR A 12 -2.63 5.15 -10.95
N THR A 13 -1.70 5.81 -11.63
CA THR A 13 -1.65 5.79 -13.09
C THR A 13 -0.97 4.52 -13.56
N LEU A 14 -1.67 3.73 -14.39
CA LEU A 14 -1.05 2.59 -15.08
C LEU A 14 0.10 3.08 -15.94
N GLN A 15 1.21 2.35 -15.89
CA GLN A 15 2.43 2.74 -16.58
C GLN A 15 2.42 2.10 -17.97
N ASN A 16 2.89 2.84 -18.98
CA ASN A 16 3.23 2.26 -20.26
C ASN A 16 4.54 1.48 -20.08
N VAL A 17 4.44 0.16 -19.98
CA VAL A 17 5.55 -0.76 -19.72
C VAL A 17 5.50 -1.91 -20.72
N ASP A 18 6.66 -2.43 -21.10
CA ASP A 18 6.76 -3.62 -21.94
C ASP A 18 6.03 -4.80 -21.30
N GLU A 19 5.63 -5.78 -22.11
CA GLU A 19 4.90 -6.97 -21.65
C GLU A 19 5.66 -7.73 -20.55
N LYS A 20 7.00 -7.78 -20.62
CA LYS A 20 7.88 -8.36 -19.58
C LYS A 20 7.77 -7.68 -18.20
N TYR A 21 7.22 -6.47 -18.13
CA TYR A 21 7.03 -5.68 -16.91
C TYR A 21 5.55 -5.51 -16.55
N LYS A 22 4.65 -6.32 -17.11
CA LYS A 22 3.20 -6.28 -16.82
C LYS A 22 2.89 -6.36 -15.31
N TRP A 23 3.72 -7.07 -14.55
CA TRP A 23 3.64 -7.16 -13.09
C TRP A 23 3.69 -5.80 -12.36
N VAL A 24 4.31 -4.76 -12.96
CA VAL A 24 4.27 -3.39 -12.42
C VAL A 24 2.83 -2.85 -12.44
N ASN A 25 2.11 -3.09 -13.53
CA ASN A 25 0.72 -2.66 -13.65
C ASN A 25 -0.21 -3.49 -12.78
N ASP A 26 0.08 -4.77 -12.58
CA ASP A 26 -0.71 -5.62 -11.67
C ASP A 26 -0.59 -5.14 -10.21
N MET A 27 0.61 -4.72 -9.79
CA MET A 27 0.80 -4.06 -8.49
C MET A 27 0.06 -2.71 -8.39
N ILE A 28 0.06 -1.89 -9.45
CA ILE A 28 -0.68 -0.61 -9.43
C ILE A 28 -2.18 -0.86 -9.30
N LYS A 29 -2.73 -1.89 -9.95
CA LYS A 29 -4.14 -2.30 -9.78
C LYS A 29 -4.42 -2.76 -8.35
N ALA A 30 -3.57 -3.62 -7.79
CA ALA A 30 -3.71 -4.06 -6.40
C ALA A 30 -3.67 -2.87 -5.41
N ARG A 31 -2.84 -1.85 -5.70
CA ARG A 31 -2.83 -0.58 -4.95
C ARG A 31 -4.14 0.19 -5.09
N GLN A 32 -4.68 0.31 -6.30
CA GLN A 32 -5.96 0.98 -6.54
C GLN A 32 -7.08 0.31 -5.74
N ASP A 33 -7.17 -1.02 -5.80
CA ASP A 33 -8.17 -1.79 -5.06
C ASP A 33 -8.05 -1.58 -3.55
N LEU A 34 -6.83 -1.65 -3.01
CA LEU A 34 -6.56 -1.39 -1.59
C LEU A 34 -6.99 0.03 -1.17
N VAL A 35 -6.73 1.04 -2.00
CA VAL A 35 -7.13 2.42 -1.74
C VAL A 35 -8.66 2.56 -1.76
N LEU A 36 -9.35 1.92 -2.70
CA LEU A 36 -10.81 1.93 -2.76
C LEU A 36 -11.42 1.29 -1.50
N MET A 37 -10.88 0.15 -1.05
CA MET A 37 -11.32 -0.50 0.18
C MET A 37 -11.08 0.36 1.41
N TYR A 38 -9.90 0.97 1.52
CA TYR A 38 -9.61 1.91 2.59
C TYR A 38 -10.60 3.09 2.62
N MET A 39 -10.89 3.68 1.45
CA MET A 39 -11.84 4.79 1.33
C MET A 39 -13.26 4.38 1.72
N LYS A 40 -13.68 3.17 1.34
CA LYS A 40 -14.98 2.61 1.74
C LYS A 40 -15.11 2.58 3.27
N ILE A 41 -14.12 2.02 3.97
CA ILE A 41 -14.12 1.92 5.44
C ILE A 41 -14.08 3.30 6.09
N LEU A 42 -13.25 4.20 5.57
CA LEU A 42 -13.11 5.55 6.10
C LEU A 42 -14.42 6.35 5.96
N ASN A 43 -15.11 6.25 4.82
CA ASN A 43 -16.36 6.96 4.58
C ASN A 43 -17.50 6.46 5.48
N VAL A 44 -17.57 5.16 5.75
CA VAL A 44 -18.55 4.62 6.70
C VAL A 44 -18.28 5.16 8.10
N SER A 45 -17.01 5.13 8.54
CA SER A 45 -16.60 5.66 9.85
C SER A 45 -16.84 7.17 10.03
N LEU A 46 -16.99 7.93 8.94
CA LEU A 46 -17.26 9.36 8.95
C LEU A 46 -18.75 9.71 8.78
N SER A 47 -19.57 8.75 8.34
CA SER A 47 -20.99 8.95 8.14
C SER A 47 -21.67 9.13 9.50
N ARG A 48 -22.27 10.30 9.73
CA ARG A 48 -23.04 10.56 10.94
C ARG A 48 -24.47 10.11 10.72
N SER A 49 -25.00 9.28 11.64
CA SER A 49 -26.43 8.98 11.68
C SER A 49 -27.24 10.27 11.85
N SER A 50 -28.43 10.34 11.26
CA SER A 50 -29.40 11.43 11.39
C SER A 50 -29.76 11.72 12.86
N ASN A 51 -29.53 10.75 13.75
CA ASN A 51 -29.58 10.91 15.20
C ASN A 51 -28.17 11.22 15.71
N GLN A 52 -27.95 12.41 16.26
CA GLN A 52 -26.65 13.02 16.54
C GLN A 52 -25.69 12.24 17.47
N ASN A 53 -26.10 11.09 18.01
CA ASN A 53 -25.36 10.29 18.99
C ASN A 53 -24.90 8.89 18.50
N ASP A 54 -25.24 8.47 17.27
CA ASP A 54 -24.83 7.16 16.76
C ASP A 54 -23.58 7.25 15.88
N VAL A 55 -22.46 6.69 16.36
CA VAL A 55 -21.24 6.51 15.57
C VAL A 55 -21.45 5.32 14.63
N CYS A 56 -21.44 5.57 13.32
CA CYS A 56 -21.52 4.48 12.34
C CYS A 56 -20.14 3.82 12.22
N TYR A 57 -20.04 2.56 12.62
CA TYR A 57 -18.84 1.76 12.42
C TYR A 57 -18.95 0.96 11.11
N PRO A 58 -17.84 0.73 10.39
CA PRO A 58 -17.80 -0.23 9.31
C PRO A 58 -18.15 -1.62 9.84
N SER A 59 -18.72 -2.47 8.99
CA SER A 59 -19.02 -3.86 9.38
C SER A 59 -17.71 -4.60 9.69
N TYR A 60 -17.79 -5.62 10.55
CA TYR A 60 -16.61 -6.45 10.87
C TYR A 60 -16.07 -7.13 9.61
N GLU A 61 -16.98 -7.56 8.73
CA GLU A 61 -16.63 -8.16 7.44
C GLU A 61 -15.86 -7.20 6.53
N ASP A 62 -16.25 -5.92 6.45
CA ASP A 62 -15.51 -4.92 5.68
C ASP A 62 -14.09 -4.72 6.22
N VAL A 63 -13.94 -4.68 7.54
CA VAL A 63 -12.63 -4.50 8.21
C VAL A 63 -11.73 -5.71 7.99
N THR A 64 -12.26 -6.92 8.19
CA THR A 64 -11.53 -8.17 7.92
C THR A 64 -11.14 -8.28 6.45
N SER A 65 -12.05 -7.96 5.52
CA SER A 65 -11.79 -7.98 4.08
C SER A 65 -10.65 -7.03 3.71
N PHE A 66 -10.65 -5.80 4.24
CA PHE A 66 -9.53 -4.88 4.04
C PHE A 66 -8.22 -5.39 4.61
N CYS A 67 -8.23 -6.01 5.79
CA CYS A 67 -7.01 -6.61 6.38
C CYS A 67 -6.45 -7.71 5.48
N ASN A 68 -7.31 -8.59 4.95
CA ASN A 68 -6.89 -9.66 4.04
C ASN A 68 -6.25 -9.09 2.75
N HIS A 69 -6.89 -8.10 2.13
CA HIS A 69 -6.33 -7.44 0.94
C HIS A 69 -5.02 -6.70 1.24
N LEU A 70 -4.88 -6.13 2.43
CA LEU A 70 -3.63 -5.50 2.87
C LEU A 70 -2.51 -6.52 3.01
N ILE A 71 -2.78 -7.70 3.60
CA ILE A 71 -1.83 -8.80 3.71
C ILE A 71 -1.42 -9.30 2.32
N ASP A 72 -2.37 -9.49 1.41
CA ASP A 72 -2.10 -9.93 0.04
C ASP A 72 -1.23 -8.92 -0.71
N TYR A 73 -1.54 -7.62 -0.58
CA TYR A 73 -0.76 -6.55 -1.16
C TYR A 73 0.66 -6.46 -0.60
N ILE A 74 0.82 -6.67 0.70
CA ILE A 74 2.13 -6.70 1.35
C ILE A 74 2.94 -7.89 0.84
N SER A 75 2.32 -9.07 0.78
CA SER A 75 2.92 -10.33 0.35
C SER A 75 3.35 -10.28 -1.11
N HIS A 76 2.50 -9.76 -2.00
CA HIS A 76 2.82 -9.58 -3.42
C HIS A 76 4.04 -8.65 -3.60
N GLY A 77 4.15 -7.61 -2.79
CA GLY A 77 5.34 -6.74 -2.77
C GLY A 77 6.62 -7.53 -2.43
N HIS A 78 6.64 -8.20 -1.28
CA HIS A 78 7.83 -8.86 -0.74
C HIS A 78 8.26 -10.11 -1.49
N PHE A 79 7.32 -10.91 -1.99
CA PHE A 79 7.63 -12.20 -2.59
C PHE A 79 7.69 -12.18 -4.11
N ASP A 80 7.16 -11.15 -4.77
CA ASP A 80 7.15 -11.07 -6.23
C ASP A 80 7.83 -9.79 -6.73
N LEU A 81 7.30 -8.63 -6.34
CA LEU A 81 7.69 -7.35 -6.94
C LEU A 81 9.11 -6.91 -6.59
N TYR A 82 9.42 -6.79 -5.31
CA TYR A 82 10.68 -6.20 -4.86
C TYR A 82 11.91 -7.03 -5.27
N PRO A 83 11.91 -8.38 -5.13
CA PRO A 83 13.02 -9.20 -5.60
C PRO A 83 13.31 -9.02 -7.09
N LYS A 84 12.28 -9.03 -7.94
CA LYS A 84 12.42 -8.82 -9.39
C LYS A 84 13.02 -7.46 -9.73
N ILE A 85 12.57 -6.39 -9.07
CA ILE A 85 13.11 -5.05 -9.29
C ILE A 85 14.59 -5.00 -8.90
N ILE A 86 14.93 -5.55 -7.73
CA ILE A 86 16.30 -5.54 -7.22
C ILE A 86 17.23 -6.31 -8.17
N GLU A 87 16.84 -7.50 -8.60
CA GLU A 87 17.62 -8.33 -9.54
C GLU A 87 17.88 -7.61 -10.87
N LEU A 88 16.84 -7.00 -11.46
CA LEU A 88 16.99 -6.26 -12.71
C LEU A 88 17.92 -5.05 -12.57
N ILE A 89 17.86 -4.36 -11.43
CA ILE A 89 18.73 -3.22 -11.14
C ILE A 89 20.18 -3.68 -10.96
N GLU A 90 20.41 -4.77 -10.23
CA GLU A 90 21.74 -5.33 -9.99
C GLU A 90 22.41 -5.78 -11.29
N ASN A 91 21.66 -6.47 -12.15
CA ASN A 91 22.15 -6.97 -13.43
C ASN A 91 22.57 -5.85 -14.40
N ALA A 92 21.89 -4.70 -14.36
CA ALA A 92 22.16 -3.60 -15.27
C ALA A 92 23.31 -2.68 -14.84
N SER A 93 23.54 -2.54 -13.53
CA SER A 93 24.40 -1.48 -13.00
C SER A 93 25.78 -1.96 -12.55
N GLY A 94 26.00 -3.27 -12.39
CA GLY A 94 27.27 -3.85 -11.91
C GLY A 94 27.72 -3.37 -10.51
N ARG A 95 26.96 -2.48 -9.88
CA ARG A 95 27.18 -1.86 -8.58
C ARG A 95 25.85 -1.84 -7.83
N SER A 96 25.79 -2.54 -6.71
CA SER A 96 24.68 -2.54 -5.76
C SER A 96 24.12 -1.13 -5.57
N LEU A 97 22.88 -0.91 -6.03
CA LEU A 97 22.36 0.43 -6.22
C LEU A 97 21.87 1.00 -4.89
N SER A 98 22.42 2.16 -4.51
CA SER A 98 22.07 2.91 -3.30
C SER A 98 20.56 3.15 -3.10
N ILE A 99 19.75 3.06 -4.16
CA ILE A 99 18.30 3.30 -4.08
C ILE A 99 17.59 2.13 -3.41
N ALA A 100 17.85 0.88 -3.81
CA ALA A 100 17.26 -0.29 -3.17
C ALA A 100 17.63 -0.35 -1.68
N ASN A 101 18.93 -0.17 -1.37
CA ASN A 101 19.45 -0.13 0.00
C ASN A 101 18.85 0.98 0.88
N ARG A 102 18.38 2.08 0.29
CA ARG A 102 17.71 3.18 1.03
C ARG A 102 16.19 3.03 1.12
N THR A 103 15.61 2.24 0.23
CA THR A 103 14.15 2.15 0.05
C THR A 103 13.59 0.92 0.75
N MET A 104 14.28 -0.23 0.67
CA MET A 104 13.84 -1.47 1.32
C MET A 104 13.68 -1.35 2.84
N PRO A 105 14.62 -0.75 3.61
CA PRO A 105 14.41 -0.59 5.06
C PRO A 105 13.18 0.26 5.40
N LYS A 106 12.81 1.21 4.54
CA LYS A 106 11.59 2.02 4.74
C LYS A 106 10.33 1.22 4.44
N ILE A 107 10.38 0.34 3.43
CA ILE A 107 9.29 -0.58 3.11
C ILE A 107 9.11 -1.57 4.26
N GLU A 108 10.18 -2.15 4.77
CA GLU A 108 10.15 -3.07 5.92
C GLU A 108 9.53 -2.41 7.16
N ALA A 109 9.93 -1.17 7.48
CA ALA A 109 9.33 -0.42 8.58
C ALA A 109 7.82 -0.20 8.39
N THR A 110 7.37 0.08 7.15
CA THR A 110 5.93 0.19 6.86
C THR A 110 5.23 -1.16 6.96
N THR A 111 5.87 -2.25 6.53
CA THR A 111 5.35 -3.61 6.63
C THR A 111 5.13 -4.01 8.08
N GLU A 112 6.10 -3.78 8.95
CA GLU A 112 5.95 -4.11 10.38
C GLU A 112 4.73 -3.41 10.98
N TYR A 113 4.56 -2.11 10.71
CA TYR A 113 3.42 -1.36 11.20
C TYR A 113 2.08 -1.89 10.66
N LEU A 114 2.02 -2.15 9.35
CA LEU A 114 0.78 -2.59 8.69
C LEU A 114 0.42 -4.03 9.10
N MET A 115 1.40 -4.91 9.31
CA MET A 115 1.16 -6.25 9.85
C MET A 115 0.59 -6.20 11.27
N ARG A 116 1.15 -5.34 12.15
CA ARG A 116 0.58 -5.14 13.50
C ARG A 116 -0.86 -4.61 13.46
N PHE A 117 -1.18 -3.77 12.46
CA PHE A 117 -2.55 -3.32 12.23
C PHE A 117 -3.44 -4.50 11.84
N THR A 118 -3.03 -5.34 10.88
CA THR A 118 -3.83 -6.49 10.46
C THR A 118 -3.99 -7.52 11.58
N ASP A 119 -2.96 -7.79 12.38
CA ASP A 119 -3.04 -8.68 13.54
C ASP A 119 -4.09 -8.22 14.56
N LYS A 120 -4.27 -6.90 14.70
CA LYS A 120 -5.25 -6.33 15.62
C LYS A 120 -6.69 -6.46 15.10
N TYR A 121 -6.89 -6.37 13.79
CA TYR A 121 -8.20 -6.14 13.16
C TYR A 121 -8.70 -7.25 12.21
N ALA A 122 -7.87 -8.23 11.85
CA ALA A 122 -8.27 -9.31 10.94
C ALA A 122 -9.28 -10.25 11.60
N GLU A 123 -9.09 -10.54 12.89
CA GLU A 123 -9.89 -11.51 13.65
C GLU A 123 -10.29 -10.97 15.04
N ASP A 124 -11.24 -11.65 15.67
CA ASP A 124 -11.76 -11.34 17.01
C ASP A 124 -12.17 -9.86 17.19
N LEU A 125 -12.87 -9.32 16.19
CA LEU A 125 -13.38 -7.95 16.22
C LEU A 125 -14.45 -7.79 17.31
N ASN A 126 -14.35 -6.70 18.07
CA ASN A 126 -15.30 -6.34 19.11
C ASN A 126 -15.40 -4.82 19.22
N GLU A 127 -16.41 -4.34 19.94
CA GLU A 127 -16.69 -2.90 20.10
C GLU A 127 -15.48 -2.11 20.63
N LYS A 128 -14.69 -2.71 21.53
CA LYS A 128 -13.49 -2.06 22.07
C LYS A 128 -12.45 -1.84 20.97
N LYS A 129 -12.19 -2.84 20.11
CA LYS A 129 -11.29 -2.68 18.95
C LYS A 129 -11.84 -1.64 17.97
N MET A 130 -13.13 -1.70 17.68
CA MET A 130 -13.80 -0.79 16.74
C MET A 130 -13.77 0.67 17.18
N SER A 131 -13.87 0.95 18.48
CA SER A 131 -13.76 2.31 19.00
C SER A 131 -12.39 2.95 18.72
N SER A 132 -11.33 2.14 18.61
CA SER A 132 -9.98 2.61 18.23
C SER A 132 -9.70 2.59 16.72
N LEU A 133 -10.58 1.95 15.93
CA LEU A 133 -10.36 1.70 14.50
C LEU A 133 -10.15 2.99 13.70
N GLN A 134 -10.92 4.04 13.96
CA GLN A 134 -10.80 5.30 13.22
C GLN A 134 -9.42 5.94 13.40
N HIS A 135 -8.88 5.91 14.63
CA HIS A 135 -7.55 6.44 14.92
C HIS A 135 -6.47 5.61 14.22
N ASP A 136 -6.58 4.29 14.32
CA ASP A 136 -5.60 3.36 13.77
C ASP A 136 -5.61 3.37 12.24
N LEU A 137 -6.78 3.46 11.61
CA LEU A 137 -6.92 3.66 10.16
C LEU A 137 -6.24 4.94 9.71
N ALA A 138 -6.39 6.04 10.45
CA ALA A 138 -5.73 7.30 10.08
C ALA A 138 -4.19 7.19 10.12
N ASN A 139 -3.64 6.37 11.01
CA ASN A 139 -2.20 6.11 11.07
C ASN A 139 -1.74 5.09 10.03
N ALA A 140 -2.52 4.02 9.80
CA ALA A 140 -2.32 3.07 8.71
C ALA A 140 -2.32 3.77 7.35
N GLY A 141 -3.21 4.74 7.14
CA GLY A 141 -3.23 5.58 5.94
C GLY A 141 -1.91 6.34 5.73
N LYS A 142 -1.38 7.02 6.76
CA LYS A 142 -0.07 7.69 6.66
C LYS A 142 1.05 6.70 6.33
N CYS A 143 0.99 5.49 6.90
CA CYS A 143 1.95 4.42 6.65
C CYS A 143 1.87 3.93 5.19
N LEU A 144 0.65 3.70 4.68
CA LEU A 144 0.41 3.35 3.27
C LEU A 144 0.93 4.42 2.32
N GLU A 145 0.72 5.71 2.61
CA GLU A 145 1.27 6.79 1.80
C GLU A 145 2.80 6.75 1.74
N GLN A 146 3.46 6.50 2.88
CA GLN A 146 4.91 6.34 2.91
C GLN A 146 5.35 5.11 2.10
N ARG A 147 4.63 3.99 2.23
CA ARG A 147 4.90 2.76 1.48
C ARG A 147 4.79 3.01 -0.03
N PHE A 148 3.67 3.56 -0.49
CA PHE A 148 3.44 3.84 -1.92
C PHE A 148 4.51 4.75 -2.52
N ARG A 149 4.93 5.80 -1.80
CA ARG A 149 6.02 6.67 -2.26
C ARG A 149 7.35 5.94 -2.41
N ASN A 150 7.65 4.98 -1.53
CA ASN A 150 8.88 4.19 -1.62
C ASN A 150 8.81 3.20 -2.78
N GLU A 151 7.66 2.56 -3.00
CA GLU A 151 7.45 1.69 -4.15
C GLU A 151 7.51 2.45 -5.47
N ASP A 152 6.97 3.66 -5.54
CA ASP A 152 7.08 4.51 -6.73
C ASP A 152 8.55 4.82 -7.06
N ARG A 153 9.42 4.99 -6.05
CA ARG A 153 10.86 5.12 -6.27
C ARG A 153 11.49 3.85 -6.86
N LEU A 154 11.04 2.68 -6.44
CA LEU A 154 11.49 1.40 -7.02
C LEU A 154 11.06 1.28 -8.49
N ILE A 155 9.81 1.63 -8.81
CA ILE A 155 9.30 1.62 -10.19
C ILE A 155 10.06 2.62 -11.07
N ILE A 156 10.35 3.83 -10.57
CA ILE A 156 11.15 4.82 -11.30
C ILE A 156 12.57 4.30 -11.54
N ALA A 157 13.21 3.71 -10.53
CA ALA A 157 14.55 3.14 -10.67
C ALA A 157 14.60 2.03 -11.73
N LEU A 158 13.60 1.15 -11.75
CA LEU A 158 13.44 0.13 -12.78
C LEU A 158 13.37 0.73 -14.19
N ARG A 159 12.59 1.80 -14.38
CA ARG A 159 12.46 2.47 -15.68
C ARG A 159 13.77 3.10 -16.14
N LEU A 160 14.49 3.77 -15.24
CA LEU A 160 15.79 4.36 -15.54
C LEU A 160 16.78 3.28 -15.98
N VAL A 161 16.82 2.16 -15.27
CA VAL A 161 17.64 1.00 -15.64
C VAL A 161 17.23 0.46 -17.01
N HIS A 162 15.93 0.32 -17.27
CA HIS A 162 15.46 -0.16 -18.57
C HIS A 162 15.87 0.76 -19.72
N SER A 163 15.74 2.09 -19.55
CA SER A 163 16.17 3.05 -20.56
C SER A 163 17.67 2.96 -20.83
N LEU A 164 18.50 2.84 -19.77
CA LEU A 164 19.96 2.72 -19.91
C LEU A 164 20.39 1.44 -20.63
N VAL A 165 19.71 0.31 -20.38
CA VAL A 165 20.02 -0.98 -21.02
C VAL A 165 19.46 -1.07 -22.44
N SER A 166 18.40 -0.33 -22.77
CA SER A 166 17.79 -0.36 -24.12
C SER A 166 18.48 0.56 -25.12
N GLU A 167 19.28 1.53 -24.64
CA GLU A 167 20.05 2.47 -25.46
C GLU A 167 21.52 2.04 -25.67
N GLY A 168 21.97 0.97 -25.01
CA GLY A 168 23.35 0.43 -25.09
C GLY A 168 23.43 -0.89 -25.82
#